data_AF-B6WU74-F1
#
_entry.id   AF-B6WU74-F1
#
_cell.length_a   1.000
_cell.length_b   1.000
_cell.length_c   1.000
_cell.angle_alpha   90.00
_cell.angle_beta   90.00
_cell.angle_gamma   90.00
#
_symmetry.space_group_name_H-M   'P 1'
#
loop_
_entity.id
_entity.type
_entity.pdbx_description
1 polymer ?
#
loop_
_entity_poly.entity_id
_entity_poly.type
_entity_poly.pdbx_seq_one_letter_code
_entity_poly.pdbx_strand_id
1 'polypeptide(L)'
;MAKADLLGLYLDWQAKHGSTIRQKQAFILAYQGGAWSKLLEELGPRVSWKSLERWKLERKDSGGVLALADKRGLAHRGKSMLTERHQTIILGQILDGDRQISTCARIIQERCKAENLAVPSDDTIRRWVANYSKTCFSDWTLWRNGEKAWNDRCAISILRDWSLVGVGDVVIADWPYAQL
;
A
#
# COMPACT_ATOMS: atom_id res chain seq x y z
N MET A 1 -7.76 8.49 15.98
CA MET A 1 -7.53 8.55 17.44
C MET A 1 -8.65 9.31 18.15
N ALA A 2 -9.23 10.35 17.53
CA ALA A 2 -10.36 11.13 18.06
C ALA A 2 -11.51 10.35 18.74
N LYS A 3 -11.91 9.16 18.23
CA LYS A 3 -12.93 8.34 18.91
C LYS A 3 -12.53 7.90 20.31
N ALA A 4 -11.26 7.56 20.51
CA ALA A 4 -10.73 7.15 21.80
C ALA A 4 -10.60 8.34 22.76
N ASP A 5 -10.21 9.51 22.23
CA ASP A 5 -10.10 10.74 23.01
C ASP A 5 -11.47 11.21 23.51
N LEU A 6 -12.49 11.21 22.63
CA LEU A 6 -13.86 11.53 23.02
C LEU A 6 -14.44 10.50 24.02
N LEU A 7 -14.10 9.22 23.85
CA LEU A 7 -14.51 8.18 24.80
C LEU A 7 -13.83 8.36 26.17
N GLY A 8 -12.57 8.79 26.22
CA GLY A 8 -11.87 9.13 27.46
C GLY A 8 -12.58 10.26 28.21
N LEU A 9 -12.85 11.36 27.53
CA LEU A 9 -13.60 12.50 28.08
C LEU A 9 -14.98 12.11 28.60
N TYR A 10 -15.67 11.21 27.90
CA TYR A 10 -16.96 10.68 28.33
C TYR A 10 -16.87 9.85 29.60
N LEU A 11 -15.85 9.00 29.74
CA LEU A 11 -15.64 8.20 30.95
C LEU A 11 -15.27 9.08 32.14
N ASP A 12 -14.44 10.10 31.94
CA ASP A 12 -14.09 11.08 32.98
C ASP A 12 -15.31 11.88 33.42
N TRP A 13 -16.18 12.27 32.47
CA TRP A 13 -17.45 12.93 32.77
C TRP A 13 -18.37 12.02 33.59
N GLN A 14 -18.48 10.74 33.23
CA GLN A 14 -19.28 9.77 33.99
C GLN A 14 -18.75 9.57 35.41
N ALA A 15 -17.43 9.59 35.60
CA ALA A 15 -16.81 9.47 36.92
C ALA A 15 -17.12 10.69 37.81
N LYS A 16 -17.22 11.89 37.23
CA LYS A 16 -17.45 13.15 37.97
C LYS A 16 -18.93 13.46 38.20
N HIS A 17 -19.79 13.18 37.22
CA HIS A 17 -21.19 13.61 37.21
C HIS A 17 -22.20 12.46 37.31
N GLY A 18 -21.72 11.21 37.25
CA GLY A 18 -22.54 10.00 37.27
C GLY A 18 -22.97 9.52 35.88
N SER A 19 -23.55 8.31 35.84
CA SER A 19 -23.86 7.59 34.59
C SER A 19 -25.36 7.53 34.24
N THR A 20 -26.18 8.40 34.81
CA THR A 20 -27.61 8.46 34.50
C THR A 20 -27.84 8.97 33.08
N ILE A 21 -28.99 8.64 32.47
CA ILE A 21 -29.33 9.07 31.09
C ILE A 21 -29.23 10.60 30.94
N ARG A 22 -29.69 11.34 31.94
CA ARG A 22 -29.63 12.81 31.97
C ARG A 22 -28.19 13.32 31.87
N GLN A 23 -27.26 12.71 32.60
CA GLN A 23 -25.85 13.12 32.60
C GLN A 23 -25.14 12.74 31.30
N LYS A 24 -25.49 11.58 30.73
CA LYS A 24 -25.03 11.18 29.39
C LYS A 24 -25.52 12.13 28.30
N GLN A 25 -26.77 12.58 28.38
CA GLN A 25 -27.33 13.58 27.48
C GLN A 25 -26.66 14.94 27.66
N ALA A 26 -26.38 15.36 28.90
CA ALA A 26 -25.67 16.61 29.20
C ALA A 26 -24.26 16.63 28.56
N PHE A 27 -23.53 15.52 28.61
CA PHE A 27 -22.24 15.39 27.93
C PHE A 27 -22.37 15.58 26.40
N ILE A 28 -23.37 14.95 25.77
CA ILE A 28 -23.60 15.08 24.33
C ILE A 28 -24.00 16.50 23.96
N LEU A 29 -24.82 17.17 24.76
CA LEU A 29 -25.16 18.58 24.56
C LEU A 29 -23.93 19.48 24.68
N ALA A 30 -23.04 19.24 25.64
CA ALA A 30 -21.77 19.96 25.75
C ALA A 30 -20.86 19.72 24.53
N TYR A 31 -20.76 18.47 24.07
CA TYR A 31 -20.02 18.12 22.86
C TYR A 31 -20.57 18.81 21.60
N GLN A 32 -21.89 18.75 21.39
CA GLN A 32 -22.56 19.42 20.27
C GLN A 32 -22.51 20.94 20.37
N GLY A 33 -22.49 21.48 21.60
CA GLY A 33 -22.29 22.89 21.90
C GLY A 33 -20.85 23.38 21.71
N GLY A 34 -19.93 22.52 21.24
CA GLY A 34 -18.58 22.91 20.87
C GLY A 34 -17.56 22.93 22.01
N ALA A 35 -17.87 22.33 23.18
CA ALA A 35 -16.92 22.22 24.29
C ALA A 35 -15.57 21.58 23.88
N TRP A 36 -15.60 20.74 22.83
CA TRP A 36 -14.42 20.16 22.19
C TRP A 36 -14.49 20.32 20.66
N SER A 37 -14.34 21.55 20.17
CA SER A 37 -14.46 21.92 18.76
C SER A 37 -13.63 21.05 17.80
N LYS A 38 -12.36 20.77 18.13
CA LYS A 38 -11.49 19.90 17.30
C LYS A 38 -12.06 18.48 17.12
N LEU A 39 -12.61 17.89 18.19
CA LEU A 39 -13.23 16.56 18.11
C LEU A 39 -14.55 16.61 17.33
N LEU A 40 -15.30 17.71 17.44
CA LEU A 40 -16.54 17.93 16.71
C LEU A 40 -16.31 18.08 15.20
N GLU A 41 -15.24 18.75 14.78
CA GLU A 41 -14.84 18.85 13.37
C GLU A 41 -14.45 17.47 12.79
N GLU A 42 -13.69 16.67 13.53
CA GLU A 42 -13.22 15.36 13.06
C GLU A 42 -14.30 14.27 13.05
N LEU A 43 -15.14 14.20 14.09
CA LEU A 43 -16.14 13.13 14.26
C LEU A 43 -17.55 13.54 13.83
N GLY A 44 -17.80 14.84 13.70
CA GLY A 44 -19.09 15.41 13.36
C GLY A 44 -20.10 15.43 14.52
N PRO A 45 -21.24 16.11 14.33
CA PRO A 45 -22.25 16.32 15.38
C PRO A 45 -23.15 15.09 15.64
N ARG A 46 -23.07 14.06 14.79
CA ARG A 46 -23.95 12.88 14.82
C ARG A 46 -23.60 11.87 15.91
N VAL A 47 -22.57 12.13 16.71
CA VAL A 47 -22.17 11.24 17.81
C VAL A 47 -23.22 11.31 18.92
N SER A 48 -23.73 10.15 19.33
CA SER A 48 -24.70 10.01 20.42
C SER A 48 -24.10 9.25 21.60
N TRP A 49 -24.67 9.39 22.79
CA TRP A 49 -24.19 8.64 23.97
C TRP A 49 -24.29 7.12 23.77
N LYS A 50 -25.26 6.64 22.98
CA LYS A 50 -25.37 5.22 22.59
C LYS A 50 -24.17 4.76 21.76
N SER A 51 -23.61 5.64 20.92
CA SER A 51 -22.40 5.36 20.16
C SER A 51 -21.17 5.26 21.06
N LEU A 52 -21.08 6.12 22.09
CA LEU A 52 -20.01 6.08 23.08
C LEU A 52 -20.08 4.81 23.94
N GLU A 53 -21.27 4.38 24.37
CA GLU A 53 -21.44 3.11 25.11
C GLU A 53 -21.05 1.89 24.25
N ARG A 54 -21.36 1.91 22.96
CA ARG A 54 -20.91 0.86 22.03
C ARG A 54 -19.39 0.86 21.87
N TRP A 55 -18.75 2.03 21.73
CA TRP A 55 -17.28 2.13 21.69
C TRP A 55 -16.61 1.69 23.00
N LYS A 56 -17.26 1.94 24.14
CA LYS A 56 -16.82 1.44 25.46
C LYS A 56 -16.77 -0.08 25.49
N LEU A 57 -17.80 -0.75 24.96
CA LEU A 57 -17.85 -2.21 24.86
C LEU A 57 -16.79 -2.74 23.87
N GLU A 58 -16.70 -2.14 22.67
CA GLU A 58 -15.70 -2.50 21.65
C GLU A 58 -14.26 -2.41 22.18
N ARG A 59 -13.95 -1.39 22.99
CA ARG A 59 -12.63 -1.24 23.64
C ARG A 59 -12.37 -2.31 24.71
N LYS A 60 -13.40 -2.70 25.48
CA LYS A 60 -13.28 -3.72 26.53
C LYS A 60 -13.00 -5.10 25.94
N ASP A 61 -13.70 -5.45 24.86
CA ASP A 61 -13.60 -6.79 24.25
C ASP A 61 -12.31 -7.00 23.45
N SER A 62 -11.68 -5.92 23.00
CA SER A 62 -10.51 -5.94 22.12
C SER A 62 -9.18 -5.61 22.81
N GLY A 63 -9.21 -5.23 24.09
CA GLY A 63 -8.02 -4.97 24.91
C GLY A 63 -7.18 -3.75 24.51
N GLY A 64 -7.63 -2.88 23.58
CA GLY A 64 -6.81 -1.77 23.11
C GLY A 64 -7.51 -0.67 22.32
N VAL A 65 -6.82 0.48 22.21
CA VAL A 65 -7.31 1.70 21.52
C VAL A 65 -7.47 1.50 20.00
N LEU A 66 -6.68 0.59 19.42
CA LEU A 66 -6.71 0.28 17.98
C LEU A 66 -8.04 -0.31 17.50
N ALA A 67 -8.85 -0.87 18.39
CA ALA A 67 -10.15 -1.40 18.00
C ALA A 67 -11.16 -0.34 17.56
N LEU A 68 -10.97 0.90 17.99
CA LEU A 68 -11.77 2.05 17.61
C LEU A 68 -11.26 2.72 16.31
N ALA A 69 -10.14 2.25 15.75
CA ALA A 69 -9.67 2.71 14.45
C ALA A 69 -10.70 2.41 13.36
N ASP A 70 -10.75 3.25 12.32
CA ASP A 70 -11.65 3.01 11.20
C ASP A 70 -11.23 1.72 10.48
N LYS A 71 -12.13 0.73 10.45
CA LYS A 71 -11.90 -0.58 9.85
C LYS A 71 -12.32 -0.65 8.37
N ARG A 72 -12.82 0.45 7.79
CA ARG A 72 -13.24 0.49 6.38
C ARG A 72 -12.08 0.11 5.45
N GLY A 73 -12.36 -0.71 4.45
CA GLY A 73 -11.39 -1.16 3.45
C GLY A 73 -10.44 -2.30 3.91
N LEU A 74 -10.41 -2.66 5.20
CA LEU A 74 -9.54 -3.73 5.69
C LEU A 74 -10.01 -5.14 5.27
N ALA A 75 -11.32 -5.35 5.11
CA ALA A 75 -11.88 -6.67 4.79
C ALA A 75 -11.44 -7.25 3.43
N HIS A 76 -11.03 -6.38 2.51
CA HIS A 76 -10.55 -6.76 1.17
C HIS A 76 -9.06 -6.48 0.97
N ARG A 77 -8.35 -6.00 2.00
CA ARG A 77 -6.92 -5.70 1.90
C ARG A 77 -6.15 -7.01 1.71
N GLY A 78 -5.35 -7.09 0.64
CA GLY A 78 -4.58 -8.27 0.26
C GLY A 78 -5.38 -9.37 -0.46
N LYS A 79 -6.71 -9.22 -0.61
CA LYS A 79 -7.51 -10.14 -1.42
C LYS A 79 -7.47 -9.69 -2.88
N SER A 80 -6.90 -10.52 -3.74
CA SER A 80 -6.88 -10.33 -5.20
C SER A 80 -7.62 -11.47 -5.87
N MET A 81 -8.35 -11.18 -6.95
CA MET A 81 -8.92 -12.21 -7.83
C MET A 81 -7.83 -12.95 -8.65
N LEU A 82 -6.63 -12.37 -8.72
CA LEU A 82 -5.54 -12.89 -9.54
C LEU A 82 -4.89 -14.11 -8.87
N THR A 83 -5.22 -15.29 -9.37
CA THR A 83 -4.51 -16.54 -9.03
C THR A 83 -3.11 -16.55 -9.64
N GLU A 84 -2.26 -17.50 -9.22
CA GLU A 84 -0.93 -17.70 -9.81
C GLU A 84 -0.99 -17.83 -11.33
N ARG A 85 -1.99 -18.55 -11.86
CA ARG A 85 -2.17 -18.69 -13.31
C ARG A 85 -2.40 -17.35 -14.00
N HIS A 86 -3.18 -16.45 -13.41
CA HIS A 86 -3.35 -15.10 -13.94
C HIS A 86 -2.01 -14.35 -13.96
N GLN A 87 -1.22 -14.47 -12.89
CA GLN A 87 0.08 -13.79 -12.80
C GLN A 87 1.05 -14.29 -13.86
N THR A 88 1.10 -15.60 -14.13
CA THR A 88 1.90 -16.16 -15.24
C THR A 88 1.48 -15.59 -16.59
N ILE A 89 0.18 -15.52 -16.87
CA ILE A 89 -0.34 -14.93 -18.12
C ILE A 89 0.03 -13.46 -18.23
N ILE A 90 -0.15 -12.70 -17.15
CA ILE A 90 0.15 -11.28 -17.09
C ILE A 90 1.65 -11.04 -17.35
N LEU A 91 2.53 -11.73 -16.63
CA LEU A 91 3.98 -11.60 -16.81
C LEU A 91 4.42 -11.97 -18.21
N GLY A 92 3.91 -13.07 -18.76
CA GLY A 92 4.25 -13.51 -20.11
C GLY A 92 3.82 -12.54 -21.20
N GLN A 93 2.88 -11.63 -20.96
CA GLN A 93 2.53 -10.57 -21.91
C GLN A 93 3.22 -9.24 -21.61
N ILE A 94 3.56 -8.96 -20.36
CA ILE A 94 4.04 -7.64 -19.94
C ILE A 94 5.55 -7.54 -19.97
N LEU A 95 6.27 -8.64 -19.71
CA LEU A 95 7.72 -8.64 -19.81
C LEU A 95 8.22 -8.65 -21.26
N ASP A 96 7.32 -8.76 -22.25
CA ASP A 96 7.62 -8.47 -23.64
C ASP A 96 7.75 -6.94 -23.83
N GLY A 97 8.99 -6.46 -23.75
CA GLY A 97 9.37 -5.08 -23.46
C GLY A 97 8.73 -3.99 -24.32
N ASP A 98 8.45 -4.30 -25.59
CA ASP A 98 8.01 -3.32 -26.59
C ASP A 98 6.50 -3.02 -26.54
N ARG A 99 5.71 -3.86 -25.88
CA ARG A 99 4.24 -3.69 -25.92
C ARG A 99 3.76 -2.66 -24.90
N GLN A 100 2.80 -1.84 -25.32
CA GLN A 100 2.05 -0.99 -24.41
C GLN A 100 1.21 -1.82 -23.45
N ILE A 101 1.15 -1.41 -22.18
CA ILE A 101 0.41 -2.12 -21.13
C ILE A 101 -1.08 -2.27 -21.47
N SER A 102 -1.69 -1.28 -22.14
CA SER A 102 -3.08 -1.35 -22.64
C SER A 102 -3.28 -2.51 -23.62
N THR A 103 -2.35 -2.70 -24.55
CA THR A 103 -2.37 -3.80 -25.52
C THR A 103 -2.20 -5.13 -24.81
N CYS A 104 -1.26 -5.21 -23.86
CA CYS A 104 -1.06 -6.42 -23.05
C CYS A 104 -2.33 -6.78 -22.28
N ALA A 105 -3.02 -5.80 -21.68
CA ALA A 105 -4.24 -6.03 -20.92
C ALA A 105 -5.34 -6.67 -21.77
N ARG A 106 -5.53 -6.21 -23.02
CA ARG A 106 -6.49 -6.82 -23.95
C ARG A 106 -6.12 -8.28 -24.27
N ILE A 107 -4.85 -8.57 -24.52
CA ILE A 107 -4.37 -9.93 -24.82
C ILE A 107 -4.53 -10.84 -23.59
N ILE A 108 -4.23 -10.34 -22.40
CA ILE A 108 -4.40 -11.05 -21.13
C ILE A 108 -5.87 -11.44 -20.94
N GLN A 109 -6.79 -10.50 -21.15
CA GLN A 109 -8.23 -10.77 -21.02
C GLN A 109 -8.71 -11.85 -22.00
N GLU A 110 -8.31 -11.76 -23.27
CA GLU A 110 -8.64 -12.78 -24.28
C GLU A 110 -8.06 -14.14 -23.91
N ARG A 111 -6.83 -14.19 -23.41
CA ARG A 111 -6.21 -15.44 -22.95
C ARG A 111 -6.89 -16.03 -21.71
N CYS A 112 -7.28 -15.19 -20.75
CA CYS A 112 -8.06 -15.64 -19.60
C CYS A 112 -9.42 -16.22 -20.02
N LYS A 113 -10.11 -15.63 -21.00
CA LYS A 113 -11.35 -16.19 -21.57
C LYS A 113 -11.10 -17.56 -22.21
N ALA A 114 -10.05 -17.67 -23.03
CA ALA A 114 -9.71 -18.92 -23.71
C ALA A 114 -9.35 -20.05 -22.74
N GLU A 115 -8.73 -19.71 -21.60
CA GLU A 115 -8.38 -20.67 -20.55
C GLU A 115 -9.51 -20.92 -19.52
N ASN A 116 -10.73 -20.40 -19.76
CA ASN A 116 -11.88 -20.46 -18.83
C ASN A 116 -11.58 -19.93 -17.42
N LEU A 117 -10.74 -18.88 -17.33
CA LEU A 117 -10.40 -18.18 -16.10
C LEU A 117 -11.28 -16.94 -15.89
N ALA A 118 -11.42 -16.51 -14.64
CA ALA A 118 -12.13 -15.28 -14.30
C ALA A 118 -11.43 -14.05 -14.90
N VAL A 119 -12.08 -13.36 -15.83
CA VAL A 119 -11.46 -12.27 -16.59
C VAL A 119 -11.21 -11.05 -15.68
N PRO A 120 -9.95 -10.63 -15.46
CA PRO A 120 -9.66 -9.44 -14.67
C PRO A 120 -9.96 -8.15 -15.44
N SER A 121 -10.38 -7.11 -14.73
CA SER A 121 -10.53 -5.77 -15.30
C SER A 121 -9.17 -5.14 -15.64
N ASP A 122 -9.14 -4.21 -16.60
CA ASP A 122 -7.92 -3.47 -16.98
C ASP A 122 -7.27 -2.80 -15.75
N ASP A 123 -8.09 -2.17 -14.90
CA ASP A 123 -7.65 -1.58 -13.63
C ASP A 123 -6.97 -2.58 -12.70
N THR A 124 -7.49 -3.81 -12.62
CA THR A 124 -6.92 -4.86 -11.77
C THR A 124 -5.55 -5.29 -12.29
N ILE A 125 -5.41 -5.44 -13.61
CA ILE A 125 -4.14 -5.74 -14.28
C ILE A 125 -3.15 -4.62 -14.00
N ARG A 126 -3.52 -3.35 -14.26
CA ARG A 126 -2.64 -2.19 -14.05
C ARG A 126 -2.17 -2.05 -12.61
N ARG A 127 -3.07 -2.21 -11.62
CA ARG A 127 -2.69 -2.16 -10.20
C ARG A 127 -1.68 -3.25 -9.85
N TRP A 128 -1.89 -4.47 -10.36
CA TRP A 128 -0.96 -5.57 -10.13
C TRP A 128 0.41 -5.28 -10.75
N VAL A 129 0.44 -4.78 -11.99
CA VAL A 129 1.67 -4.43 -12.72
C VAL A 129 2.44 -3.31 -12.04
N ALA A 130 1.74 -2.27 -11.58
CA ALA A 130 2.33 -1.17 -10.84
C ALA A 130 2.89 -1.60 -9.48
N ASN A 131 2.35 -2.66 -8.89
CA ASN A 131 2.93 -3.28 -7.69
C ASN A 131 4.16 -4.11 -8.06
N TYR A 132 4.05 -4.96 -9.08
CA TYR A 132 5.14 -5.83 -9.55
C TYR A 132 6.38 -5.03 -9.96
N SER A 133 6.22 -3.91 -10.69
CA SER A 133 7.36 -3.07 -11.11
C SER A 133 8.11 -2.43 -9.93
N LYS A 134 7.45 -2.29 -8.78
CA LYS A 134 8.07 -1.79 -7.54
C LYS A 134 8.73 -2.90 -6.74
N THR A 135 8.05 -4.04 -6.60
CA THR A 135 8.56 -5.17 -5.80
C THR A 135 9.69 -5.93 -6.51
N CYS A 136 9.57 -6.08 -7.82
CA CYS A 136 10.51 -6.80 -8.68
C CYS A 136 11.19 -5.81 -9.65
N PHE A 137 11.73 -4.71 -9.11
CA PHE A 137 12.28 -3.60 -9.89
C PHE A 137 13.44 -4.01 -10.80
N SER A 138 14.30 -4.92 -10.32
CA SER A 138 15.42 -5.49 -11.08
C SER A 138 14.91 -6.20 -12.35
N ASP A 139 14.04 -7.20 -12.20
CA ASP A 139 13.51 -7.97 -13.33
C ASP A 139 12.73 -7.07 -14.29
N TRP A 140 11.89 -6.18 -13.75
CA TRP A 140 11.17 -5.20 -14.55
C TRP A 140 12.12 -4.38 -15.43
N THR A 141 13.19 -3.84 -14.83
CA THR A 141 14.17 -3.02 -15.55
C THR A 141 14.90 -3.82 -16.61
N LEU A 142 15.31 -5.06 -16.30
CA LEU A 142 15.99 -5.92 -17.26
C LEU A 142 15.11 -6.21 -18.49
N TRP A 143 13.89 -6.69 -18.27
CA TRP A 143 13.01 -7.14 -19.35
C TRP A 143 12.37 -6.00 -20.15
N ARG A 144 12.09 -4.84 -19.52
CA ARG A 144 11.40 -3.71 -20.17
C ARG A 144 12.33 -2.60 -20.62
N ASN A 145 13.45 -2.38 -19.94
CA ASN A 145 14.38 -1.30 -20.23
C ASN A 145 15.74 -1.80 -20.77
N GLY A 146 15.97 -3.10 -20.72
CA GLY A 146 17.17 -3.74 -21.25
C GLY A 146 18.33 -3.78 -20.27
N GLU A 147 19.35 -4.56 -20.64
CA GLU A 147 20.53 -4.83 -19.83
C GLU A 147 21.30 -3.57 -19.44
N LYS A 148 21.43 -2.60 -20.36
CA LYS A 148 22.10 -1.32 -20.06
C LYS A 148 21.41 -0.57 -18.93
N ALA A 149 20.09 -0.42 -19.00
CA ALA A 149 19.33 0.26 -17.96
C ALA A 149 19.37 -0.49 -16.63
N TRP A 150 19.44 -1.82 -16.69
CA TRP A 150 19.63 -2.66 -15.51
C TRP A 150 21.01 -2.42 -14.86
N ASN A 151 22.08 -2.38 -15.66
CA ASN A 151 23.42 -2.05 -15.17
C ASN A 151 23.48 -0.66 -14.53
N ASP A 152 22.84 0.33 -15.14
CA ASP A 152 22.86 1.71 -14.65
C ASP A 152 22.03 1.91 -13.36
N ARG A 153 20.96 1.14 -13.16
CA ARG A 153 19.95 1.40 -12.11
C ARG A 153 19.87 0.33 -11.02
N CYS A 154 20.24 -0.90 -11.33
CA CYS A 154 20.03 -2.07 -10.46
C CYS A 154 21.33 -2.77 -10.08
N ALA A 155 22.34 -2.79 -10.97
CA ALA A 155 23.61 -3.38 -10.63
C ALA A 155 24.31 -2.58 -9.53
N ILE A 156 24.62 -3.26 -8.42
CA ILE A 156 25.50 -2.70 -7.41
C ILE A 156 26.90 -2.68 -8.01
N SER A 157 27.37 -1.50 -8.40
CA SER A 157 28.75 -1.32 -8.84
C SER A 157 29.63 -0.91 -7.65
N ILE A 158 30.75 -1.62 -7.46
CA ILE A 158 31.86 -1.15 -6.66
C ILE A 158 32.81 -0.48 -7.65
N LEU A 159 32.80 0.85 -7.68
CA LEU A 159 33.78 1.60 -8.44
C LEU A 159 35.14 1.45 -7.74
N ARG A 160 36.18 1.07 -8.49
CA ARG A 160 37.55 1.17 -7.99
C ARG A 160 37.91 2.64 -7.85
N ASP A 161 38.49 2.99 -6.73
CA ASP A 161 39.07 4.32 -6.55
C ASP A 161 40.36 4.43 -7.38
N TRP A 162 40.25 5.06 -8.54
CA TRP A 162 41.37 5.26 -9.46
C TRP A 162 42.41 6.25 -8.92
N SER A 163 42.11 7.02 -7.87
CA SER A 163 43.10 7.88 -7.22
C SER A 163 44.21 7.09 -6.49
N LEU A 164 43.95 5.80 -6.22
CA LEU A 164 44.90 4.89 -5.60
C LEU A 164 45.78 4.14 -6.61
N VAL A 165 45.56 4.35 -7.92
CA VAL A 165 46.29 3.67 -9.00
C VAL A 165 47.28 4.64 -9.64
N GLY A 166 48.57 4.36 -9.50
CA GLY A 166 49.66 5.14 -10.10
C GLY A 166 49.94 4.77 -11.56
N VAL A 167 50.73 5.61 -12.24
CA VAL A 167 51.24 5.32 -13.58
C VAL A 167 52.15 4.10 -13.51
N GLY A 168 51.80 3.03 -14.23
CA GLY A 168 52.55 1.77 -14.28
C GLY A 168 51.95 0.62 -13.47
N ASP A 169 50.96 0.87 -12.61
CA ASP A 169 50.32 -0.17 -11.79
C ASP A 169 49.38 -1.09 -12.60
N VAL A 170 48.95 -0.64 -13.78
CA VAL A 170 48.10 -1.41 -14.71
C VAL A 170 48.78 -1.46 -16.07
N VAL A 171 49.07 -2.67 -16.54
CA VAL A 171 49.54 -2.93 -17.90
C VAL A 171 48.38 -3.55 -18.67
N ILE A 172 47.92 -2.85 -19.72
CA ILE A 172 46.93 -3.36 -20.66
C ILE A 172 47.70 -3.88 -21.87
N ALA A 173 47.77 -5.20 -22.02
CA ALA A 173 48.31 -5.82 -23.21
C ALA A 173 47.18 -6.03 -24.22
N ASP A 174 47.17 -5.23 -25.28
CA ASP A 174 46.32 -5.48 -26.44
C ASP A 174 47.15 -6.19 -27.51
N TRP A 175 46.66 -7.34 -27.99
CA TRP A 175 47.34 -8.11 -29.03
C TRP A 175 46.80 -7.68 -30.40
N PRO A 176 47.62 -7.08 -31.28
CA PRO A 176 47.17 -6.79 -32.63
C PRO A 176 46.98 -8.11 -33.40
N TYR A 177 45.77 -8.34 -33.91
CA TYR A 177 45.50 -9.41 -34.86
C TYR A 177 46.37 -9.18 -36.12
N ALA A 178 47.44 -9.96 -36.26
CA ALA A 178 48.19 -10.07 -37.50
C ALA A 178 47.36 -10.88 -38.50
N GLN A 179 46.95 -10.25 -39.59
CA GLN A 179 46.41 -10.94 -40.77
C GLN A 179 47.53 -11.79 -41.38
N LEU A 180 47.30 -13.10 -41.50
CA LEU A 180 48.03 -14.05 -42.34
C LEU A 180 47.11 -14.51 -43.47
#